data_AF-A0A7Y2TRR8-F1
#
_entry.id   AF-A0A7Y2TRR8-F1
#
_cell.length_a   1.000
_cell.length_b   1.000
_cell.length_c   1.000
_cell.angle_alpha   90.00
_cell.angle_beta   90.00
_cell.angle_gamma   90.00
#
_symmetry.space_group_name_H-M   'P 1'
#
loop_
_entity.id
_entity.type
_entity.pdbx_description
1 polymer ?
#
loop_
_entity_poly.entity_id
_entity_poly.type
_entity_poly.pdbx_seq_one_letter_code
_entity_poly.pdbx_strand_id
1 'polypeptide(L)'
;MNRPGAGRLEGMLARNHELAERILQTDFPLSEFEHLQIWQQARIARSFDDMMQQPGYRPAVVFFLEEIYGGLDFRERDQDMSKVMPVMIRFLPDRTLMTMSEAFELQAISLEFDMDMAANMAASKVDELDMELYCDVYRACS
;
A
#
# COMPACT_ATOMS: atom_id res chain seq x y z
N MET A 1 18.08 6.82 -25.98
CA MET A 1 16.70 7.32 -25.85
C MET A 1 16.44 7.55 -24.38
N ASN A 2 16.08 8.77 -23.99
CA ASN A 2 15.73 9.08 -22.61
C ASN A 2 14.43 8.33 -22.26
N ARG A 3 14.43 7.54 -21.18
CA ARG A 3 13.31 6.71 -20.73
C ARG A 3 12.83 7.20 -19.37
N PRO A 4 12.12 8.35 -19.31
CA PRO A 4 11.72 8.96 -18.05
C PRO A 4 10.84 8.04 -17.20
N GLY A 5 10.00 7.19 -17.82
CA GLY A 5 9.18 6.22 -17.09
C GLY A 5 10.02 5.19 -16.33
N ALA A 6 11.12 4.72 -16.92
CA ALA A 6 12.03 3.79 -16.25
C ALA A 6 12.70 4.40 -15.01
N GLY A 7 13.28 5.60 -15.15
CA GLY A 7 13.95 6.26 -14.03
C GLY A 7 13.00 6.64 -12.89
N ARG A 8 11.77 7.06 -13.22
CA ARG A 8 10.74 7.33 -12.21
C ARG A 8 10.30 6.05 -11.49
N LEU A 9 10.13 4.95 -12.22
CA LEU A 9 9.76 3.66 -11.63
C LEU A 9 10.84 3.16 -10.66
N GLU A 10 12.13 3.25 -11.03
CA GLU A 10 13.25 2.92 -10.14
C GLU A 10 13.20 3.72 -8.83
N GLY A 11 12.99 5.03 -8.93
CA GLY A 11 12.89 5.88 -7.74
C GLY A 11 11.69 5.55 -6.85
N MET A 12 10.53 5.26 -7.43
CA MET A 12 9.33 4.91 -6.66
C MET A 12 9.46 3.55 -5.98
N LEU A 13 10.15 2.60 -6.60
CA LEU A 13 10.43 1.31 -5.96
C LEU A 13 11.44 1.41 -4.83
N ALA A 14 12.48 2.23 -4.99
CA ALA A 14 13.42 2.50 -3.90
C ALA A 14 12.69 3.08 -2.68
N ARG A 15 11.79 4.06 -2.90
CA ARG A 15 10.96 4.63 -1.83
C ARG A 15 10.06 3.57 -1.16
N ASN A 16 9.35 2.74 -1.92
CA ASN A 16 8.52 1.67 -1.33
C ASN A 16 9.36 0.68 -0.53
N HIS A 17 10.55 0.33 -1.02
CA HIS A 17 11.48 -0.54 -0.30
C HIS A 17 11.94 0.06 1.03
N GLU A 18 12.31 1.34 1.06
CA GLU A 18 12.68 2.05 2.29
C GLU A 18 11.54 2.06 3.32
N LEU A 19 10.29 2.24 2.87
CA LEU A 19 9.11 2.17 3.74
C LEU A 19 8.90 0.75 4.29
N ALA A 20 9.06 -0.27 3.45
CA ALA A 20 8.99 -1.66 3.87
C ALA A 20 10.08 -1.99 4.90
N GLU A 21 11.31 -1.49 4.72
CA GLU A 21 12.38 -1.63 5.70
C GLU A 21 12.07 -0.92 7.02
N ARG A 22 11.47 0.27 6.98
CA ARG A 22 11.06 1.01 8.20
C ARG A 22 10.05 0.23 9.04
N ILE A 23 9.10 -0.45 8.41
CA ILE A 23 8.09 -1.29 9.09
C ILE A 23 8.74 -2.47 9.84
N LEU A 24 9.90 -2.95 9.36
CA LEU A 24 10.64 -4.05 9.99
C LEU A 24 11.50 -3.60 11.18
N GLN A 25 11.62 -2.29 11.44
CA GLN A 25 12.42 -1.77 12.56
C GLN A 25 11.71 -2.01 13.89
N THR A 26 12.48 -2.31 14.95
CA THR A 26 11.93 -2.71 16.25
C THR A 26 11.15 -1.62 16.98
N ASP A 27 11.39 -0.35 16.65
CA ASP A 27 10.69 0.81 17.21
C ASP A 27 9.41 1.17 16.43
N PHE A 28 9.11 0.45 15.35
CA PHE A 28 7.89 0.67 14.58
C PHE A 28 6.67 0.09 15.31
N PRO A 29 5.52 0.81 15.36
CA PRO A 29 4.27 0.34 15.98
C PRO A 29 3.58 -0.71 15.11
N LEU A 30 4.20 -1.88 14.99
CA LEU A 30 3.76 -2.94 14.08
C LEU A 30 2.37 -3.47 14.42
N SER A 31 2.04 -3.58 15.71
CA SER A 31 0.74 -4.09 16.16
C SER A 31 -0.40 -3.15 15.74
N GLU A 32 -0.23 -1.85 15.95
CA GLU A 32 -1.21 -0.83 15.58
C GLU A 32 -1.33 -0.71 14.07
N PHE A 33 -0.21 -0.83 13.36
CA PHE A 33 -0.18 -0.86 11.90
C PHE A 33 -0.94 -2.06 11.32
N GLU A 34 -0.68 -3.28 11.81
CA GLU A 34 -1.40 -4.48 11.37
C GLU A 34 -2.90 -4.40 11.71
N HIS A 35 -3.24 -3.88 12.89
CA HIS A 35 -4.64 -3.62 13.27
C HIS A 35 -5.29 -2.67 12.26
N LEU A 36 -4.67 -1.50 12.02
CA LEU A 36 -5.16 -0.49 11.09
C LEU A 36 -5.41 -1.08 9.71
N GLN A 37 -4.46 -1.87 9.18
CA GLN A 37 -4.59 -2.50 7.88
C GLN A 37 -5.77 -3.48 7.80
N ILE A 38 -5.93 -4.35 8.80
CA ILE A 38 -7.06 -5.28 8.88
C ILE A 38 -8.38 -4.51 8.89
N TRP A 39 -8.46 -3.46 9.71
CA TRP A 39 -9.66 -2.64 9.83
C TRP A 39 -10.00 -1.90 8.54
N GLN A 40 -9.00 -1.28 7.90
CA GLN A 40 -9.19 -0.57 6.64
C GLN A 40 -9.59 -1.51 5.51
N GLN A 41 -8.96 -2.68 5.41
CA GLN A 41 -9.31 -3.71 4.42
C GLN A 41 -10.77 -4.16 4.60
N ALA A 42 -11.20 -4.44 5.83
CA ALA A 42 -12.58 -4.77 6.14
C ALA A 42 -13.54 -3.62 5.80
N ARG A 43 -13.19 -2.37 6.11
CA ARG A 43 -14.00 -1.20 5.75
C ARG A 43 -14.17 -1.08 4.24
N ILE A 44 -13.09 -1.18 3.47
CA ILE A 44 -13.12 -1.09 2.00
C ILE A 44 -13.95 -2.23 1.42
N ALA A 45 -13.78 -3.46 1.91
CA ALA A 45 -14.57 -4.61 1.47
C ALA A 45 -16.08 -4.36 1.65
N ARG A 46 -16.49 -3.77 2.78
CA ARG A 46 -17.89 -3.35 2.99
C ARG A 46 -18.32 -2.23 2.06
N SER A 47 -17.46 -1.24 1.80
CA SER A 47 -17.77 -0.11 0.91
C SER A 47 -18.02 -0.52 -0.54
N PHE A 48 -17.41 -1.62 -0.99
CA PHE A 48 -17.53 -2.15 -2.36
C PHE A 48 -18.25 -3.50 -2.43
N ASP A 49 -19.07 -3.84 -1.43
CA ASP A 49 -19.81 -5.11 -1.41
C ASP A 49 -20.75 -5.23 -2.64
N ASP A 50 -21.31 -4.11 -3.10
CA ASP A 50 -22.15 -4.06 -4.30
C ASP A 50 -21.41 -4.51 -5.58
N MET A 51 -20.12 -4.18 -5.71
CA MET A 51 -19.25 -4.66 -6.78
C MET A 51 -18.87 -6.13 -6.56
N MET A 52 -18.67 -6.54 -5.31
CA MET A 52 -18.36 -7.93 -4.94
C MET A 52 -19.50 -8.90 -5.30
N GLN A 53 -20.76 -8.45 -5.23
CA GLN A 53 -21.93 -9.23 -5.63
C GLN A 53 -22.09 -9.38 -7.15
N GLN A 54 -21.39 -8.56 -7.94
CA GLN A 54 -21.45 -8.63 -9.41
C GLN A 54 -20.41 -9.62 -9.95
N PRO A 55 -20.80 -10.71 -10.63
CA PRO A 55 -19.87 -11.74 -11.08
C PRO A 55 -18.73 -11.24 -11.96
N GLY A 56 -18.98 -10.19 -12.76
CA GLY A 56 -17.97 -9.58 -13.63
C GLY A 56 -16.90 -8.76 -12.89
N TYR A 57 -17.19 -8.27 -11.69
CA TYR A 57 -16.28 -7.45 -10.90
C TYR A 57 -15.63 -8.21 -9.74
N ARG A 58 -16.27 -9.29 -9.28
CA ARG A 58 -15.78 -10.15 -8.19
C ARG A 58 -14.28 -10.48 -8.26
N PRO A 59 -13.71 -10.96 -9.38
CA PRO A 59 -12.28 -11.26 -9.45
C PRO A 59 -11.39 -10.04 -9.25
N ALA A 60 -11.82 -8.87 -9.76
CA ALA A 60 -11.06 -7.63 -9.65
C ALA A 60 -11.08 -7.08 -8.23
N VAL A 61 -12.22 -7.17 -7.53
CA VAL A 61 -12.36 -6.74 -6.13
C VAL A 61 -11.54 -7.64 -5.21
N VAL A 62 -11.59 -8.96 -5.39
CA VAL A 62 -10.77 -9.93 -4.62
C VAL A 62 -9.29 -9.67 -4.84
N PHE A 63 -8.86 -9.55 -6.10
CA PHE A 63 -7.48 -9.21 -6.43
C PHE A 63 -7.05 -7.88 -5.80
N PHE A 64 -7.91 -6.86 -5.85
CA PHE A 64 -7.59 -5.59 -5.21
C PHE A 64 -7.42 -5.74 -3.69
N LEU A 65 -8.35 -6.41 -3.00
CA LEU A 65 -8.32 -6.52 -1.54
C LEU A 65 -7.19 -7.43 -1.03
N GLU A 66 -6.92 -8.54 -1.70
CA GLU A 66 -5.94 -9.53 -1.26
C GLU A 66 -4.55 -9.17 -1.77
N GLU A 67 -4.43 -8.80 -3.04
CA GLU A 67 -3.14 -8.62 -3.71
C GLU A 67 -2.72 -7.15 -3.80
N ILE A 68 -3.61 -6.16 -3.84
CA ILE A 68 -3.19 -4.73 -3.94
C ILE A 68 -3.33 -3.99 -2.61
N TYR A 69 -4.25 -4.37 -1.76
CA TYR A 69 -4.49 -3.69 -0.49
C TYR A 69 -4.12 -4.56 0.72
N GLY A 70 -4.04 -5.88 0.55
CA GLY A 70 -3.69 -6.84 1.60
C GLY A 70 -2.24 -6.69 2.05
N GLY A 71 -2.06 -6.00 3.17
CA GLY A 71 -0.79 -5.47 3.67
C GLY A 71 0.31 -6.45 4.08
N LEU A 72 0.13 -7.77 3.89
CA LEU A 72 1.10 -8.76 4.40
C LEU A 72 2.12 -9.22 3.34
N ASP A 73 1.74 -9.27 2.06
CA ASP A 73 2.58 -9.77 0.95
C ASP A 73 3.30 -8.68 0.15
N PHE A 74 3.17 -7.40 0.53
CA PHE A 74 3.99 -6.34 -0.07
C PHE A 74 5.47 -6.48 0.26
N ARG A 75 5.78 -6.93 1.48
CA ARG A 75 7.14 -7.12 1.97
C ARG A 75 7.91 -8.17 1.15
N GLU A 76 7.25 -9.26 0.76
CA GLU A 76 7.84 -10.29 -0.11
C GLU A 76 7.90 -9.84 -1.58
N ARG A 77 6.85 -9.16 -2.08
CA ARG A 77 6.83 -8.68 -3.47
C ARG A 77 7.89 -7.62 -3.76
N ASP A 78 8.16 -6.71 -2.83
CA ASP A 78 9.20 -5.69 -3.01
C ASP A 78 10.61 -6.29 -3.03
N GLN A 79 10.87 -7.32 -2.21
CA GLN A 79 12.16 -8.02 -2.22
C GLN A 79 12.45 -8.65 -3.59
N ASP A 80 11.44 -9.24 -4.23
CA ASP A 80 11.56 -9.83 -5.56
C ASP A 80 11.49 -8.81 -6.70
N MET A 81 10.97 -7.61 -6.45
CA MET A 81 10.85 -6.55 -7.45
C MET A 81 12.21 -6.12 -8.02
N SER A 82 13.24 -6.08 -7.17
CA SER A 82 14.63 -5.78 -7.59
C SER A 82 15.15 -6.72 -8.69
N LYS A 83 14.69 -7.97 -8.70
CA LYS A 83 15.07 -9.01 -9.68
C LYS A 83 14.27 -8.90 -10.97
N VAL A 84 12.99 -8.50 -10.87
CA VAL A 84 12.06 -8.40 -12.01
C VAL A 84 12.23 -7.07 -12.74
N MET A 85 12.71 -6.04 -12.06
CA MET A 85 12.86 -4.68 -12.59
C MET A 85 13.66 -4.56 -13.88
N PRO A 86 14.85 -5.16 -14.01
CA PRO A 86 15.62 -5.12 -15.26
C PRO A 86 14.83 -5.69 -16.45
N VAL A 87 14.02 -6.72 -16.21
CA VAL A 87 13.16 -7.34 -17.23
C VAL A 87 12.03 -6.38 -17.60
N MET A 88 11.34 -5.80 -16.62
CA MET A 88 10.25 -4.85 -16.87
C MET A 88 10.74 -3.63 -17.66
N ILE A 89 11.84 -3.01 -17.25
CA ILE A 89 12.44 -1.88 -17.98
C ILE A 89 12.82 -2.31 -19.40
N ARG A 90 13.39 -3.51 -19.57
CA ARG A 90 13.85 -3.98 -20.88
C ARG A 90 12.69 -4.19 -21.86
N PHE A 91 11.57 -4.74 -21.40
CA PHE A 91 10.50 -5.23 -22.28
C PHE A 91 9.24 -4.36 -22.33
N LEU A 92 8.92 -3.60 -21.28
CA LEU A 92 7.71 -2.77 -21.27
C LEU A 92 7.92 -1.44 -22.00
N PRO A 93 6.87 -0.89 -22.64
CA PRO A 93 6.89 0.47 -23.18
C PRO A 93 7.10 1.52 -22.09
N ASP A 94 7.78 2.62 -22.42
CA ASP A 94 8.06 3.69 -21.43
C ASP A 94 6.81 4.29 -20.79
N ARG A 95 5.72 4.42 -21.56
CA ARG A 95 4.42 4.87 -21.05
C ARG A 95 3.83 3.91 -20.01
N THR A 96 4.02 2.60 -20.20
CA THR A 96 3.56 1.60 -19.23
C THR A 96 4.39 1.71 -17.95
N LEU A 97 5.71 1.89 -18.04
CA LEU A 97 6.57 2.12 -16.88
C LEU A 97 6.16 3.40 -16.13
N MET A 98 5.79 4.46 -16.85
CA MET A 98 5.27 5.68 -16.24
C MET A 98 3.99 5.41 -15.44
N THR A 99 2.99 4.73 -16.02
CA THR A 99 1.76 4.38 -15.31
C THR A 99 2.02 3.49 -14.09
N MET A 100 2.92 2.52 -14.21
CA MET A 100 3.31 1.70 -13.05
C MET A 100 3.96 2.55 -11.95
N SER A 101 4.81 3.50 -12.32
CA SER A 101 5.43 4.39 -11.34
C SER A 101 4.40 5.27 -10.62
N GLU A 102 3.30 5.66 -11.28
CA GLU A 102 2.20 6.40 -10.63
C GLU A 102 1.47 5.51 -9.60
N ALA A 103 1.27 4.22 -9.92
CA ALA A 103 0.70 3.27 -8.97
C ALA A 103 1.59 3.06 -7.74
N PHE A 104 2.91 2.88 -7.93
CA PHE A 104 3.86 2.76 -6.82
C PHE A 104 3.99 4.04 -6.00
N GLU A 105 3.85 5.22 -6.61
CA GLU A 105 3.80 6.48 -5.87
C GLU A 105 2.55 6.55 -4.98
N LEU A 106 1.37 6.22 -5.53
CA LEU A 106 0.12 6.20 -4.78
C LEU A 106 0.20 5.22 -3.60
N GLN A 107 0.80 4.05 -3.83
CA GLN A 107 1.05 3.07 -2.79
C GLN A 107 1.97 3.64 -1.70
N ALA A 108 3.10 4.25 -2.06
CA ALA A 108 4.04 4.82 -1.09
C ALA A 108 3.38 5.91 -0.23
N ILE A 109 2.61 6.81 -0.84
CA ILE A 109 1.88 7.86 -0.11
C ILE A 109 0.85 7.24 0.84
N SER A 110 0.13 6.22 0.40
CA SER A 110 -0.85 5.53 1.25
C SER A 110 -0.18 4.85 2.44
N LEU A 111 0.96 4.18 2.20
CA LEU A 111 1.72 3.47 3.22
C LEU A 111 2.32 4.43 4.25
N GLU A 112 2.92 5.54 3.82
CA GLU A 112 3.41 6.60 4.72
C GLU A 112 2.30 7.12 5.63
N PHE A 113 1.11 7.33 5.06
CA PHE A 113 -0.02 7.80 5.82
C PHE A 113 -0.52 6.75 6.83
N ASP A 114 -0.58 5.48 6.45
CA ASP A 114 -0.92 4.39 7.37
C ASP A 114 0.13 4.25 8.50
N MET A 115 1.41 4.49 8.20
CA MET A 115 2.48 4.51 9.20
C MET A 115 2.29 5.66 10.21
N ASP A 116 1.92 6.86 9.74
CA ASP A 116 1.63 8.00 10.60
C ASP A 116 0.39 7.76 11.47
N MET A 117 -0.66 7.17 10.90
CA MET A 117 -1.86 6.77 11.64
C MET A 117 -1.54 5.72 12.72
N ALA A 118 -0.72 4.70 12.40
CA ALA A 118 -0.30 3.69 13.35
C ALA A 118 0.52 4.30 14.50
N ALA A 119 1.42 5.23 14.21
CA ALA A 119 2.17 5.97 15.22
C ALA A 119 1.25 6.82 16.11
N ASN A 120 0.23 7.45 15.54
CA ASN A 120 -0.78 8.19 16.29
C ASN A 120 -1.60 7.25 17.21
N MET A 121 -2.05 6.11 16.68
CA MET A 121 -2.76 5.09 17.45
C MET A 121 -1.93 4.59 18.65
N ALA A 122 -0.64 4.29 18.43
CA ALA A 122 0.27 3.86 19.49
C ALA A 122 0.46 4.95 20.56
N ALA A 123 0.63 6.22 20.15
CA ALA A 123 0.78 7.34 21.07
C ALA A 123 -0.50 7.63 21.88
N SER A 124 -1.67 7.45 21.26
CA SER A 124 -2.98 7.68 21.88
C SER A 124 -3.57 6.44 22.58
N LYS A 125 -2.88 5.29 22.51
CA LYS A 125 -3.32 3.99 23.07
C LYS A 125 -4.68 3.55 22.54
N VAL A 126 -4.83 3.64 21.22
CA VAL A 126 -6.02 3.17 20.51
C VAL A 126 -5.83 1.70 20.17
N ASP A 127 -6.54 0.84 20.91
CA ASP A 127 -6.42 -0.61 20.76
C ASP A 127 -7.53 -1.23 19.89
N GLU A 128 -8.63 -0.50 19.66
CA GLU A 128 -9.76 -0.92 18.81
C GLU A 128 -10.24 0.25 17.96
N LEU A 129 -10.54 -0.01 16.69
CA LEU A 129 -11.07 0.99 15.77
C LEU A 129 -12.56 0.80 15.50
N ASP A 130 -13.31 1.89 15.57
CA ASP A 130 -14.60 2.05 14.89
C ASP A 130 -14.50 3.20 13.86
N MET A 131 -15.62 3.54 13.21
CA MET A 131 -15.60 4.61 12.21
C MET A 131 -15.31 5.99 12.79
N GLU A 132 -15.76 6.27 14.01
CA GLU A 132 -15.56 7.57 14.66
C GLU A 132 -14.08 7.75 14.99
N LEU A 133 -13.51 6.78 15.69
CA LEU A 133 -12.11 6.81 16.09
C LEU A 133 -11.16 6.75 14.90
N TYR A 134 -11.47 5.93 13.88
CA TYR A 134 -10.70 5.92 12.64
C TYR A 134 -10.70 7.30 11.98
N CYS A 135 -11.85 7.99 11.91
CA CYS A 135 -11.91 9.33 11.34
C CYS A 135 -11.11 10.35 12.15
N ASP A 136 -11.06 10.21 13.47
CA ASP A 136 -10.29 11.11 14.33
C ASP A 136 -8.78 10.90 14.17
N VAL A 137 -8.32 9.64 14.16
CA VAL A 137 -6.91 9.29 13.86
C VAL A 137 -6.54 9.79 12.46
N TYR A 138 -7.38 9.53 11.46
CA TYR A 138 -7.15 9.96 10.08
C TYR A 138 -6.95 11.49 10.00
N ARG A 139 -7.83 12.27 10.64
CA ARG A 139 -7.73 13.75 10.63
C ARG A 139 -6.53 14.27 11.40
N ALA A 140 -6.07 13.57 12.44
CA ALA A 140 -4.89 13.95 13.20
C ALA A 140 -3.60 13.82 12.37
N CYS A 141 -3.62 13.01 11.31
CA CYS A 141 -2.48 12.77 10.42
C CYS A 141 -2.58 13.48 9.05
N SER A 142 -3.74 14.07 8.72
CA SER A 142 -4.03 14.74 7.43
C SER A 142 -3.55 16.18 7.34
#